data_AF-A0A7S3A7A7-F1
#
_entry.id   AF-A0A7S3A7A7-F1
#
_cell.length_a   1.000
_cell.length_b   1.000
_cell.length_c   1.000
_cell.angle_alpha   90.00
_cell.angle_beta   90.00
_cell.angle_gamma   90.00
#
_symmetry.space_group_name_H-M   'P 1'
#
loop_
_entity.id
_entity.type
_entity.pdbx_description
1 polymer ?
#
loop_
_entity_poly.entity_id
_entity_poly.type
_entity_poly.pdbx_seq_one_letter_code
_entity_poly.pdbx_strand_id
1 'polypeptide(L)'
;MEPERVLNALLNIFPGGSQEPLVEKLMSRAKDKVPTVRAATISGLGRLQNPIEDAEDEVASQLVFMMSYDSSPAVRKAALSFTMISTCSVAAFVRRCHDVREDVRKTALRILANRVHPQSLPIASRVEILRAGLHDRSSAVRKTCLEVLLRDGWLRDACGGDLIRMISYLDPEIYSNVAIDAARLLVTASEELLMKAVGQINPKELTAETAVLLRACVASSDFIAETFFPSTLTFVEALKCTETTSFMQKQLLDIAGSVDMTDEVGRQELERFLLEDLIPNIDAGSECLRSAVSVLRRSSSIDTVERMALNAIEGVKLSEEEHEDEANIANEESLKQTEAKLRALEVVEALLSHKGELSDRQQIQMAVLNGFTSSNSVLRASALQCLSVLCLREKEDDEALRFLPLFVQV
;
A
#
# COMPACT_ATOMS: atom_id res chain seq x y z
N MET A 1 7.18 -17.88 -44.53
CA MET A 1 8.35 -17.18 -45.11
C MET A 1 9.08 -16.55 -43.94
N GLU A 2 10.34 -16.89 -43.71
CA GLU A 2 11.09 -16.38 -42.55
C GLU A 2 11.07 -14.83 -42.52
N PRO A 3 10.77 -14.19 -41.38
CA PRO A 3 10.67 -12.74 -41.24
C PRO A 3 11.87 -11.96 -41.78
N GLU A 4 13.07 -12.52 -41.64
CA GLU A 4 14.33 -11.94 -42.12
C GLU A 4 14.45 -11.99 -43.64
N ARG A 5 13.94 -13.04 -44.30
CA ARG A 5 13.94 -13.13 -45.77
C ARG A 5 13.10 -12.05 -46.41
N VAL A 6 11.98 -11.68 -45.79
CA VAL A 6 11.11 -10.59 -46.28
C VAL A 6 11.78 -9.24 -46.08
N LEU A 7 12.41 -9.00 -44.92
CA LEU A 7 13.13 -7.75 -44.68
C LEU A 7 14.31 -7.60 -45.64
N ASN A 8 15.13 -8.64 -45.81
CA ASN A 8 16.24 -8.63 -46.76
C ASN A 8 15.79 -8.46 -48.21
N ALA A 9 14.66 -9.08 -48.59
CA ALA A 9 14.07 -8.87 -49.91
C ALA A 9 13.61 -7.42 -50.10
N LEU A 10 13.05 -6.76 -49.07
CA LEU A 10 12.65 -5.36 -49.12
C LEU A 10 13.87 -4.42 -49.16
N LEU A 11 14.92 -4.69 -48.39
CA LEU A 11 16.15 -3.89 -48.39
C LEU A 11 16.87 -3.92 -49.74
N ASN A 12 16.81 -5.07 -50.44
CA ASN A 12 17.34 -5.20 -51.80
C ASN A 12 16.56 -4.39 -52.86
N ILE A 13 15.37 -3.86 -52.54
CA ILE A 13 14.61 -2.96 -53.43
C ILE A 13 15.14 -1.52 -53.35
N PHE A 14 15.77 -1.13 -52.23
CA PHE A 14 16.26 0.23 -52.02
C PHE A 14 17.72 0.38 -52.49
N PRO A 15 18.05 1.45 -53.24
CA PRO A 15 19.40 1.66 -53.75
C PRO A 15 20.43 1.70 -52.61
N GLY A 16 21.49 0.89 -52.71
CA GLY A 16 22.60 0.86 -51.75
C GLY A 16 22.33 0.11 -50.44
N GLY A 17 21.16 -0.53 -50.27
CA GLY A 17 20.83 -1.28 -49.05
C GLY A 17 20.52 -0.40 -47.82
N SER A 18 20.38 0.92 -48.01
CA SER A 18 20.00 1.86 -46.93
C SER A 18 18.55 1.66 -46.52
N GLN A 19 18.29 1.69 -45.20
CA GLN A 19 16.95 1.59 -44.63
C GLN A 19 16.20 2.95 -44.64
N GLU A 20 16.90 4.07 -44.84
CA GLU A 20 16.35 5.42 -44.70
C GLU A 20 15.11 5.69 -45.58
N PRO A 21 15.08 5.32 -46.88
CA PRO A 21 13.90 5.59 -47.71
C PRO A 21 12.67 4.78 -47.27
N LEU A 22 12.90 3.58 -46.72
CA LEU A 22 11.84 2.74 -46.17
C LEU A 22 11.31 3.35 -44.87
N VAL A 23 12.20 3.78 -43.97
CA VAL A 23 11.85 4.47 -42.73
C VAL A 23 11.03 5.72 -43.04
N GLU A 24 11.50 6.59 -43.93
CA GLU A 24 10.78 7.81 -44.34
C GLU A 24 9.36 7.48 -44.83
N LYS A 25 9.22 6.46 -45.69
CA LYS A 25 7.91 6.09 -46.23
C LYS A 25 6.99 5.55 -45.15
N LEU A 26 7.48 4.69 -44.27
CA LEU A 26 6.69 4.14 -43.17
C LEU A 26 6.33 5.24 -42.16
N MET A 27 7.25 6.15 -41.83
CA MET A 27 6.99 7.29 -40.95
C MET A 27 5.88 8.20 -41.51
N SER A 28 5.81 8.38 -42.83
CA SER A 28 4.69 9.09 -43.46
C SER A 28 3.35 8.35 -43.26
N ARG A 29 3.34 7.01 -43.34
CA ARG A 29 2.15 6.17 -43.16
C ARG A 29 1.75 6.00 -41.69
N ALA A 30 2.65 6.23 -40.75
CA ALA A 30 2.33 6.31 -39.33
C ALA A 30 1.36 7.47 -39.02
N LYS A 31 1.28 8.48 -39.91
CA LYS A 31 0.38 9.64 -39.81
C LYS A 31 -0.84 9.54 -40.73
N ASP A 32 -1.12 8.36 -41.29
CA ASP A 32 -2.23 8.16 -42.22
C ASP A 32 -3.60 8.40 -41.56
N LYS A 33 -4.59 8.86 -42.33
CA LYS A 33 -5.95 9.10 -41.83
C LYS A 33 -6.63 7.81 -41.38
N VAL A 34 -6.32 6.69 -42.03
CA VAL A 34 -6.96 5.40 -41.77
C VAL A 34 -6.23 4.64 -40.66
N PRO A 35 -6.89 4.31 -39.52
CA PRO A 35 -6.24 3.64 -38.40
C PRO A 35 -5.63 2.27 -38.72
N THR A 36 -6.21 1.52 -39.65
CA THR A 36 -5.68 0.20 -40.03
C THR A 36 -4.36 0.33 -40.79
N VAL A 37 -4.18 1.39 -41.59
CA VAL A 37 -2.90 1.70 -42.25
C VAL A 37 -1.84 2.07 -41.21
N ARG A 38 -2.20 2.93 -40.24
CA ARG A 38 -1.30 3.28 -39.12
C ARG A 38 -0.88 2.04 -38.32
N ALA A 39 -1.85 1.18 -37.96
CA ALA A 39 -1.58 -0.05 -37.21
C ALA A 39 -0.69 -1.03 -37.99
N ALA A 40 -0.91 -1.20 -39.28
CA ALA A 40 -0.08 -2.07 -40.13
C ALA A 40 1.36 -1.54 -40.22
N THR A 41 1.51 -0.21 -40.34
CA THR A 41 2.82 0.46 -40.46
C THR A 41 3.71 0.22 -39.24
N ILE A 42 3.14 0.17 -38.04
CA ILE A 42 3.86 -0.09 -36.79
C ILE A 42 4.65 -1.41 -36.85
N SER A 43 4.11 -2.45 -37.49
CA SER A 43 4.81 -3.74 -37.57
C SER A 43 6.10 -3.68 -38.40
N GLY A 44 6.14 -2.80 -39.41
CA GLY A 44 7.34 -2.51 -40.20
C GLY A 44 8.33 -1.65 -39.44
N LEU A 45 7.87 -0.52 -38.89
CA LEU A 45 8.69 0.38 -38.07
C LEU A 45 9.30 -0.31 -36.86
N GLY A 46 8.57 -1.22 -36.22
CA GLY A 46 9.06 -1.96 -35.05
C GLY A 46 10.34 -2.75 -35.32
N ARG A 47 10.63 -3.11 -36.58
CA ARG A 47 11.85 -3.84 -36.98
C ARG A 47 13.01 -2.93 -37.37
N LEU A 48 12.76 -1.64 -37.45
CA LEU A 48 13.71 -0.61 -37.90
C LEU A 48 14.11 0.33 -36.75
N GLN A 49 13.76 -0.02 -35.51
CA GLN A 49 14.23 0.70 -34.32
C GLN A 49 15.73 0.44 -34.10
N ASN A 50 16.43 1.43 -33.56
CA ASN A 50 17.85 1.36 -33.21
C ASN A 50 18.00 1.17 -31.69
N PRO A 51 18.28 -0.06 -31.20
CA PRO A 51 18.39 -0.32 -29.77
C PRO A 51 19.67 0.24 -29.13
N ILE A 52 20.65 0.68 -29.92
CA ILE A 52 21.95 1.17 -29.42
C ILE A 52 21.84 2.65 -29.01
N GLU A 53 21.15 3.45 -29.83
CA GLU A 53 20.96 4.90 -29.66
C GLU A 53 19.47 5.20 -29.39
N ASP A 54 18.90 4.53 -28.39
CA ASP A 54 17.45 4.57 -28.11
C ASP A 54 16.92 5.98 -27.77
N ALA A 55 17.77 6.86 -27.24
CA ALA A 55 17.38 8.24 -26.93
C ALA A 55 17.23 9.11 -28.19
N GLU A 56 17.99 8.81 -29.24
CA GLU A 56 17.99 9.50 -30.53
C GLU A 56 17.18 8.77 -31.61
N ASP A 57 16.64 7.58 -31.31
CA ASP A 57 15.84 6.79 -32.25
C ASP A 57 14.47 7.44 -32.53
N GLU A 58 14.37 8.10 -33.69
CA GLU A 58 13.15 8.71 -34.19
C GLU A 58 12.01 7.69 -34.40
N VAL A 59 12.35 6.44 -34.76
CA VAL A 59 11.38 5.37 -34.97
C VAL A 59 10.79 4.94 -33.63
N ALA A 60 11.64 4.66 -32.63
CA ALA A 60 11.18 4.36 -31.26
C ALA A 60 10.32 5.50 -30.71
N SER A 61 10.78 6.75 -30.86
CA SER A 61 10.06 7.95 -30.44
C SER A 61 8.67 8.05 -31.10
N GLN A 62 8.57 7.80 -32.41
CA GLN A 62 7.30 7.81 -33.12
C GLN A 62 6.37 6.67 -32.68
N LEU A 63 6.90 5.48 -32.40
CA LEU A 63 6.11 4.35 -31.89
C LEU A 63 5.59 4.63 -30.46
N VAL A 64 6.42 5.21 -29.59
CA VAL A 64 6.01 5.67 -28.25
C VAL A 64 4.93 6.75 -28.34
N PHE A 65 5.04 7.68 -29.29
CA PHE A 65 4.01 8.68 -29.55
C PHE A 65 2.68 8.02 -29.97
N MET A 66 2.71 7.07 -30.90
CA MET A 66 1.52 6.34 -31.33
C MET A 66 0.90 5.53 -30.19
N MET A 67 1.72 4.88 -29.37
CA MET A 67 1.27 4.17 -28.17
C MET A 67 0.53 5.10 -27.21
N SER A 68 1.07 6.30 -27.00
CA SER A 68 0.60 7.25 -26.00
C SER A 68 -0.64 8.04 -26.44
N TYR A 69 -0.71 8.42 -27.71
CA TYR A 69 -1.64 9.46 -28.16
C TYR A 69 -2.52 9.08 -29.36
N ASP A 70 -2.31 7.94 -30.04
CA ASP A 70 -3.19 7.58 -31.15
C ASP A 70 -4.63 7.37 -30.67
N SER A 71 -5.60 7.91 -31.40
CA SER A 71 -7.03 7.82 -31.05
C SER A 71 -7.56 6.39 -31.14
N SER A 72 -7.00 5.56 -32.01
CA SER A 72 -7.46 4.19 -32.24
C SER A 72 -6.80 3.19 -31.28
N PRO A 73 -7.59 2.39 -30.52
CA PRO A 73 -7.02 1.37 -29.65
C PRO A 73 -6.29 0.26 -30.40
N ALA A 74 -6.68 -0.02 -31.65
CA ALA A 74 -5.97 -0.99 -32.47
C ALA A 74 -4.53 -0.54 -32.75
N VAL A 75 -4.33 0.76 -32.97
CA VAL A 75 -2.99 1.34 -33.19
C VAL A 75 -2.18 1.31 -31.90
N ARG A 76 -2.76 1.72 -30.77
CA ARG A 76 -2.07 1.67 -29.47
C ARG A 76 -1.65 0.25 -29.07
N LYS A 77 -2.49 -0.75 -29.35
CA LYS A 77 -2.16 -2.18 -29.18
C LYS A 77 -1.07 -2.68 -30.09
N ALA A 78 -1.08 -2.26 -31.37
CA ALA A 78 0.00 -2.57 -32.29
C ALA A 78 1.32 -1.97 -31.75
N ALA A 79 1.30 -0.71 -31.31
CA ALA A 79 2.48 -0.06 -30.74
C ALA A 79 3.01 -0.82 -29.52
N LEU A 80 2.14 -1.18 -28.55
CA LEU A 80 2.53 -2.03 -27.41
C LEU A 80 3.19 -3.35 -27.82
N SER A 81 2.83 -3.90 -28.98
CA SER A 81 3.33 -5.20 -29.41
C SER A 81 4.69 -5.10 -30.10
N PHE A 82 4.96 -3.98 -30.81
CA PHE A 82 6.11 -3.83 -31.69
C PHE A 82 7.16 -2.82 -31.22
N THR A 83 6.85 -1.93 -30.27
CA THR A 83 7.85 -1.07 -29.64
C THR A 83 8.84 -1.92 -28.82
N MET A 84 10.14 -1.61 -28.91
CA MET A 84 11.14 -2.20 -28.04
C MET A 84 11.02 -1.61 -26.63
N ILE A 85 11.22 -2.44 -25.61
CA ILE A 85 11.18 -1.98 -24.23
C ILE A 85 12.58 -1.55 -23.83
N SER A 86 12.68 -0.31 -23.37
CA SER A 86 13.91 0.34 -22.97
C SER A 86 13.65 1.27 -21.80
N THR A 87 14.70 1.90 -21.27
CA THR A 87 14.58 2.93 -20.24
C THR A 87 13.74 4.11 -20.69
N CYS A 88 13.80 4.49 -21.98
CA CYS A 88 13.01 5.60 -22.53
C CYS A 88 11.55 5.22 -22.81
N SER A 89 11.27 3.98 -23.20
CA SER A 89 9.93 3.57 -23.61
C SER A 89 9.08 2.97 -22.47
N VAL A 90 9.68 2.40 -21.42
CA VAL A 90 8.97 1.62 -20.39
C VAL A 90 7.85 2.40 -19.70
N ALA A 91 8.04 3.70 -19.44
CA ALA A 91 7.02 4.55 -18.84
C ALA A 91 5.76 4.68 -19.73
N ALA A 92 5.90 4.57 -21.05
CA ALA A 92 4.75 4.55 -21.97
C ALA A 92 3.95 3.24 -21.85
N PHE A 93 4.64 2.09 -21.69
CA PHE A 93 3.98 0.81 -21.45
C PHE A 93 3.19 0.81 -20.14
N VAL A 94 3.79 1.30 -19.04
CA VAL A 94 3.13 1.41 -17.73
C VAL A 94 1.88 2.29 -17.82
N ARG A 95 1.97 3.45 -18.49
CA ARG A 95 0.81 4.33 -18.72
C ARG A 95 -0.32 3.66 -19.52
N ARG A 96 -0.08 2.60 -20.28
CA ARG A 96 -1.14 1.83 -20.96
C ARG A 96 -1.87 0.85 -20.05
N CYS A 97 -1.38 0.59 -18.83
CA CYS A 97 -2.19 -0.04 -17.78
C CYS A 97 -3.40 0.82 -17.37
N HIS A 98 -3.41 2.13 -17.69
CA HIS A 98 -4.52 3.05 -17.46
C HIS A 98 -5.27 3.46 -18.73
N ASP A 99 -5.11 2.72 -19.83
CA ASP A 99 -5.77 3.05 -21.09
C ASP A 99 -7.31 3.08 -20.96
N VAL A 100 -7.97 3.98 -21.67
CA VAL A 100 -9.45 4.06 -21.69
C VAL A 100 -10.09 2.75 -22.14
N ARG A 101 -9.41 1.96 -22.99
CA ARG A 101 -9.92 0.69 -23.53
C ARG A 101 -9.39 -0.52 -22.78
N GLU A 102 -10.32 -1.40 -22.39
CA GLU A 102 -10.02 -2.62 -21.62
C GLU A 102 -9.02 -3.55 -22.32
N ASP A 103 -9.17 -3.75 -23.63
CA ASP A 103 -8.30 -4.65 -24.39
C ASP A 103 -6.86 -4.14 -24.47
N VAL A 104 -6.66 -2.82 -24.53
CA VAL A 104 -5.33 -2.19 -24.48
C VAL A 104 -4.70 -2.40 -23.10
N ARG A 105 -5.44 -2.18 -22.00
CA ARG A 105 -4.94 -2.43 -20.63
C ARG A 105 -4.49 -3.88 -20.44
N LYS A 106 -5.30 -4.85 -20.90
CA LYS A 106 -4.93 -6.27 -20.87
C LYS A 106 -3.69 -6.57 -21.71
N THR A 107 -3.55 -5.95 -22.89
CA THR A 107 -2.35 -6.13 -23.71
C THR A 107 -1.11 -5.57 -23.01
N ALA A 108 -1.20 -4.40 -22.39
CA ALA A 108 -0.08 -3.81 -21.64
C ALA A 108 0.39 -4.74 -20.50
N LEU A 109 -0.54 -5.25 -19.69
CA LEU A 109 -0.24 -6.20 -18.61
C LEU A 109 0.46 -7.46 -19.12
N ARG A 110 -0.01 -8.05 -20.23
CA ARG A 110 0.64 -9.23 -20.82
C ARG A 110 2.04 -8.94 -21.35
N ILE A 111 2.23 -7.79 -21.97
CA ILE A 111 3.55 -7.38 -22.47
C ILE A 111 4.53 -7.17 -21.32
N LEU A 112 4.10 -6.49 -20.26
CA LEU A 112 4.91 -6.29 -19.04
C LEU A 112 5.24 -7.62 -18.37
N ALA A 113 4.30 -8.57 -18.32
CA ALA A 113 4.52 -9.91 -17.77
C ALA A 113 5.59 -10.70 -18.53
N ASN A 114 5.54 -10.64 -19.87
CA ASN A 114 6.33 -11.53 -20.71
C ASN A 114 7.67 -10.95 -21.16
N ARG A 115 7.83 -9.62 -21.12
CA ARG A 115 8.98 -8.92 -21.72
C ARG A 115 9.76 -8.07 -20.73
N VAL A 116 9.29 -7.93 -19.49
CA VAL A 116 9.92 -7.04 -18.49
C VAL A 116 10.11 -7.79 -17.18
N HIS A 117 11.35 -7.92 -16.76
CA HIS A 117 11.65 -8.41 -15.42
C HIS A 117 11.22 -7.36 -14.39
N PRO A 118 10.46 -7.70 -13.33
CA PRO A 118 9.95 -6.72 -12.37
C PRO A 118 11.05 -5.83 -11.78
N GLN A 119 12.24 -6.39 -11.50
CA GLN A 119 13.36 -5.62 -10.95
C GLN A 119 13.92 -4.53 -11.89
N SER A 120 13.67 -4.60 -13.20
CA SER A 120 14.07 -3.53 -14.12
C SER A 120 13.13 -2.31 -14.08
N LEU A 121 12.02 -2.41 -13.34
CA LEU A 121 11.11 -1.30 -13.09
C LEU A 121 11.43 -0.62 -11.76
N PRO A 122 11.30 0.71 -11.65
CA PRO A 122 11.25 1.38 -10.36
C PRO A 122 10.12 0.80 -9.50
N ILE A 123 10.32 0.73 -8.17
CA ILE A 123 9.32 0.19 -7.23
C ILE A 123 7.96 0.90 -7.41
N ALA A 124 7.98 2.23 -7.53
CA ALA A 124 6.76 3.02 -7.77
C ALA A 124 6.00 2.57 -9.02
N SER A 125 6.68 2.22 -10.11
CA SER A 125 6.04 1.68 -11.32
C SER A 125 5.47 0.28 -11.09
N ARG A 126 6.16 -0.59 -10.33
CA ARG A 126 5.63 -1.93 -10.00
C ARG A 126 4.32 -1.81 -9.23
N VAL A 127 4.31 -0.93 -8.23
CA VAL A 127 3.15 -0.61 -7.41
C VAL A 127 2.02 0.00 -8.25
N GLU A 128 2.33 0.93 -9.16
CA GLU A 128 1.35 1.51 -10.08
C GLU A 128 0.70 0.45 -10.96
N ILE A 129 1.49 -0.45 -11.57
CA ILE A 129 0.98 -1.53 -12.42
C ILE A 129 0.01 -2.42 -11.63
N LEU A 130 0.38 -2.84 -10.42
CA LEU A 130 -0.47 -3.69 -9.58
C LEU A 130 -1.72 -2.95 -9.09
N ARG A 131 -1.60 -1.68 -8.69
CA ARG A 131 -2.78 -0.86 -8.33
C ARG A 131 -3.75 -0.76 -9.51
N ALA A 132 -3.24 -0.42 -10.69
CA ALA A 132 -4.03 -0.29 -11.90
C ALA A 132 -4.72 -1.60 -12.29
N GLY A 133 -3.98 -2.72 -12.23
CA GLY A 133 -4.44 -4.01 -12.71
C GLY A 133 -5.33 -4.76 -11.72
N LEU A 134 -4.92 -4.89 -10.45
CA LEU A 134 -5.64 -5.67 -9.44
C LEU A 134 -6.94 -4.97 -9.00
N HIS A 135 -7.00 -3.64 -9.07
CA HIS A 135 -8.18 -2.85 -8.74
C HIS A 135 -8.90 -2.30 -9.99
N ASP A 136 -8.63 -2.85 -11.18
CA ASP A 136 -9.30 -2.40 -12.40
C ASP A 136 -10.82 -2.61 -12.31
N ARG A 137 -11.59 -1.69 -12.88
CA ARG A 137 -13.05 -1.81 -13.01
C ARG A 137 -13.50 -3.10 -13.74
N SER A 138 -12.71 -3.58 -14.70
CA SER A 138 -13.01 -4.79 -15.45
C SER A 138 -12.45 -6.04 -14.77
N SER A 139 -13.32 -7.01 -14.50
CA SER A 139 -12.92 -8.32 -13.98
C SER A 139 -11.93 -9.05 -14.90
N ALA A 140 -12.04 -8.86 -16.22
CA ALA A 140 -11.11 -9.45 -17.16
C ALA A 140 -9.70 -8.85 -17.07
N VAL A 141 -9.58 -7.56 -16.73
CA VAL A 141 -8.28 -6.91 -16.48
C VAL A 141 -7.71 -7.39 -15.14
N ARG A 142 -8.51 -7.41 -14.07
CA ARG A 142 -8.10 -7.94 -12.76
C ARG A 142 -7.57 -9.37 -12.87
N LYS A 143 -8.31 -10.24 -13.57
CA LYS A 143 -7.89 -11.61 -13.86
C LYS A 143 -6.59 -11.67 -14.65
N THR A 144 -6.43 -10.84 -15.68
CA THR A 144 -5.18 -10.78 -16.46
C THR A 144 -4.00 -10.33 -15.59
N CYS A 145 -4.20 -9.34 -14.71
CA CYS A 145 -3.16 -8.87 -13.81
C CYS A 145 -2.76 -9.95 -12.79
N LEU A 146 -3.73 -10.58 -12.12
CA LEU A 146 -3.45 -11.63 -11.15
C LEU A 146 -2.80 -12.86 -11.78
N GLU A 147 -3.41 -13.40 -12.82
CA GLU A 147 -2.98 -14.68 -13.39
C GLU A 147 -1.72 -14.52 -14.25
N VAL A 148 -1.72 -13.58 -15.19
CA VAL A 148 -0.65 -13.50 -16.20
C VAL A 148 0.53 -12.66 -15.70
N LEU A 149 0.27 -11.48 -15.13
CA LEU A 149 1.35 -10.61 -14.67
C LEU A 149 1.92 -11.10 -13.34
N LEU A 150 1.09 -11.17 -12.30
CA LEU A 150 1.55 -11.37 -10.93
C LEU A 150 1.95 -12.84 -10.69
N ARG A 151 1.06 -13.80 -10.94
CA ARG A 151 1.33 -15.22 -10.66
C ARG A 151 2.30 -15.82 -11.66
N ASP A 152 2.03 -15.65 -12.95
CA ASP A 152 2.79 -16.31 -14.00
C ASP A 152 4.14 -15.58 -14.25
N GLY A 153 4.09 -14.31 -14.67
CA GLY A 153 5.30 -13.56 -15.02
C GLY A 153 6.19 -13.22 -13.82
N TRP A 154 5.64 -12.63 -12.77
CA TRP A 154 6.45 -12.11 -11.66
C TRP A 154 6.76 -13.19 -10.62
N LEU A 155 5.78 -13.91 -10.10
CA LEU A 155 6.01 -14.93 -9.07
C LEU A 155 6.71 -16.17 -9.65
N ARG A 156 6.10 -16.85 -10.63
CA ARG A 156 6.66 -18.10 -11.15
C ARG A 156 7.93 -17.86 -11.96
N ASP A 157 7.87 -17.00 -12.97
CA ASP A 157 8.96 -16.88 -13.94
C ASP A 157 10.12 -16.03 -13.39
N ALA A 158 9.86 -14.87 -12.76
CA ALA A 158 10.93 -14.02 -12.21
C ALA A 158 11.40 -14.42 -10.80
N CYS A 159 10.48 -14.83 -9.91
CA CYS A 159 10.83 -15.22 -8.54
C CYS A 159 11.03 -16.73 -8.33
N GLY A 160 10.82 -17.58 -9.34
CA GLY A 160 10.93 -19.03 -9.17
C GLY A 160 9.89 -19.62 -8.20
N GLY A 161 8.74 -18.95 -8.05
CA GLY A 161 7.69 -19.32 -7.09
C GLY A 161 7.98 -18.94 -5.64
N ASP A 162 8.99 -18.11 -5.36
CA ASP A 162 9.30 -17.58 -4.03
C ASP A 162 8.39 -16.38 -3.70
N LEU A 163 7.48 -16.56 -2.74
CA LEU A 163 6.53 -15.54 -2.32
C LEU A 163 7.22 -14.40 -1.56
N ILE A 164 8.21 -14.68 -0.72
CA ILE A 164 8.94 -13.66 0.05
C ILE A 164 9.67 -12.74 -0.93
N ARG A 165 10.37 -13.32 -1.92
CA ARG A 165 11.03 -12.55 -2.97
C ARG A 165 10.05 -11.72 -3.81
N MET A 166 8.87 -12.27 -4.11
CA MET A 166 7.84 -11.53 -4.84
C MET A 166 7.35 -10.31 -4.06
N ILE A 167 7.12 -10.44 -2.75
CA ILE A 167 6.71 -9.33 -1.88
C ILE A 167 7.84 -8.31 -1.71
N SER A 168 9.10 -8.73 -1.63
CA SER A 168 10.24 -7.81 -1.51
C SER A 168 10.42 -6.90 -2.74
N TYR A 169 9.86 -7.27 -3.90
CA TYR A 169 9.83 -6.39 -5.07
C TYR A 169 8.92 -5.17 -4.92
N LEU A 170 8.08 -5.11 -3.88
CA LEU A 170 7.07 -4.06 -3.70
C LEU A 170 7.40 -3.06 -2.59
N ASP A 171 8.46 -3.28 -1.81
CA ASP A 171 8.79 -2.46 -0.63
C ASP A 171 7.58 -2.36 0.33
N PRO A 172 7.28 -3.46 1.06
CA PRO A 172 6.07 -3.59 1.85
C PRO A 172 5.95 -2.56 2.99
N GLU A 173 7.06 -1.98 3.46
CA GLU A 173 7.03 -0.94 4.50
C GLU A 173 6.42 0.36 3.96
N ILE A 174 6.78 0.75 2.73
CA ILE A 174 6.28 1.98 2.10
C ILE A 174 4.94 1.75 1.39
N TYR A 175 4.79 0.61 0.69
CA TYR A 175 3.62 0.31 -0.15
C TYR A 175 2.78 -0.86 0.38
N SER A 176 2.61 -0.91 1.70
CA SER A 176 1.97 -1.98 2.46
C SER A 176 0.66 -2.48 1.84
N ASN A 177 -0.30 -1.60 1.56
CA ASN A 177 -1.62 -1.97 1.04
C ASN A 177 -1.53 -2.82 -0.24
N VAL A 178 -0.66 -2.44 -1.17
CA VAL A 178 -0.51 -3.15 -2.45
C VAL A 178 0.21 -4.48 -2.26
N ALA A 179 1.22 -4.51 -1.38
CA ALA A 179 1.91 -5.74 -1.02
C ALA A 179 0.96 -6.75 -0.36
N ILE A 180 0.11 -6.29 0.56
CA ILE A 180 -0.91 -7.11 1.24
C ILE A 180 -1.95 -7.63 0.26
N ASP A 181 -2.46 -6.78 -0.63
CA ASP A 181 -3.46 -7.21 -1.63
C ASP A 181 -2.86 -8.23 -2.60
N ALA A 182 -1.62 -8.02 -3.05
CA ALA A 182 -0.92 -8.99 -3.89
C ALA A 182 -0.70 -10.33 -3.16
N ALA A 183 -0.22 -10.29 -1.92
CA ALA A 183 -0.03 -11.48 -1.08
C ALA A 183 -1.35 -12.24 -0.89
N ARG A 184 -2.42 -11.55 -0.49
CA ARG A 184 -3.75 -12.13 -0.27
C ARG A 184 -4.27 -12.79 -1.54
N LEU A 185 -4.25 -12.09 -2.67
CA LEU A 185 -4.75 -12.63 -3.94
C LEU A 185 -3.95 -13.86 -4.39
N LEU A 186 -2.64 -13.90 -4.17
CA LEU A 186 -1.81 -15.05 -4.50
C LEU A 186 -2.14 -16.28 -3.65
N VAL A 187 -2.21 -16.12 -2.32
CA VAL A 187 -2.48 -17.25 -1.41
C VAL A 187 -3.93 -17.72 -1.47
N THR A 188 -4.89 -16.82 -1.70
CA THR A 188 -6.30 -17.21 -1.92
C THR A 188 -6.52 -17.91 -3.27
N ALA A 189 -5.71 -17.60 -4.28
CA ALA A 189 -5.83 -18.22 -5.60
C ALA A 189 -5.22 -19.64 -5.70
N SER A 190 -4.43 -20.07 -4.72
CA SER A 190 -3.75 -21.36 -4.74
C SER A 190 -3.46 -21.87 -3.32
N GLU A 191 -4.08 -22.99 -2.96
CA GLU A 191 -3.83 -23.69 -1.68
C GLU A 191 -2.37 -24.12 -1.55
N GLU A 192 -1.72 -24.52 -2.65
CA GLU A 192 -0.29 -24.84 -2.66
C GLU A 192 0.56 -23.63 -2.25
N LEU A 193 0.26 -22.45 -2.79
CA LEU A 193 0.97 -21.21 -2.41
C LEU A 193 0.68 -20.82 -0.96
N LEU A 194 -0.56 -20.99 -0.50
CA LEU A 194 -0.94 -20.75 0.90
C LEU A 194 -0.14 -21.65 1.85
N MET A 195 -0.10 -22.96 1.60
CA MET A 195 0.63 -23.90 2.46
C MET A 195 2.15 -23.67 2.40
N LYS A 196 2.68 -23.31 1.23
CA LYS A 196 4.09 -22.91 1.10
C LYS A 196 4.40 -21.67 1.92
N ALA A 197 3.55 -20.65 1.88
CA ALA A 197 3.72 -19.44 2.70
C ALA A 197 3.66 -19.78 4.20
N VAL A 198 2.66 -20.56 4.61
CA VAL A 198 2.48 -20.96 6.01
C VAL A 198 3.72 -21.68 6.55
N GLY A 199 4.31 -22.60 5.76
CA GLY A 199 5.52 -23.33 6.15
C GLY A 199 6.80 -22.49 6.18
N GLN A 200 6.80 -21.26 5.67
CA GLN A 200 7.97 -20.38 5.61
C GLN A 200 7.95 -19.25 6.65
N ILE A 201 6.83 -19.04 7.33
CA ILE A 201 6.66 -17.93 8.28
C ILE A 201 7.00 -18.40 9.69
N ASN A 202 7.91 -17.68 10.34
CA ASN A 202 8.15 -17.80 11.78
C ASN A 202 7.70 -16.51 12.47
N PRO A 203 6.61 -16.51 13.25
CA PRO A 203 6.12 -15.30 13.94
C PRO A 203 7.13 -14.65 14.90
N LYS A 204 8.17 -15.37 15.34
CA LYS A 204 9.23 -14.84 16.21
C LYS A 204 10.41 -14.24 15.45
N GLU A 205 10.47 -14.44 14.14
CA GLU A 205 11.56 -13.98 13.27
C GLU A 205 10.97 -13.38 11.99
N LEU A 206 10.07 -12.41 12.18
CA LEU A 206 9.41 -11.75 11.06
C LEU A 206 10.37 -10.79 10.33
N THR A 207 10.17 -10.69 9.03
CA THR A 207 10.63 -9.60 8.17
C THR A 207 9.41 -8.83 7.69
N ALA A 208 9.60 -7.68 7.04
CA ALA A 208 8.48 -6.93 6.49
C ALA A 208 7.65 -7.76 5.50
N GLU A 209 8.30 -8.59 4.68
CA GLU A 209 7.64 -9.49 3.73
C GLU A 209 6.87 -10.62 4.42
N THR A 210 7.49 -11.30 5.39
CA THR A 210 6.81 -12.42 6.07
C THR A 210 5.70 -11.92 6.99
N ALA A 211 5.78 -10.71 7.54
CA ALA A 211 4.69 -10.06 8.26
C ALA A 211 3.48 -9.78 7.34
N VAL A 212 3.72 -9.29 6.12
CA VAL A 212 2.66 -9.11 5.10
C VAL A 212 2.05 -10.45 4.69
N LEU A 213 2.89 -11.48 4.46
CA LEU A 213 2.41 -12.81 4.11
C LEU A 213 1.60 -13.46 5.25
N LEU A 214 2.05 -13.33 6.49
CA LEU A 214 1.32 -13.80 7.67
C LEU A 214 -0.08 -13.18 7.72
N ARG A 215 -0.16 -11.86 7.55
CA ARG A 215 -1.43 -11.15 7.51
C ARG A 215 -2.34 -11.64 6.38
N ALA A 216 -1.79 -11.88 5.20
CA ALA A 216 -2.54 -12.42 4.06
C ALA A 216 -3.04 -13.86 4.29
N CYS A 217 -2.22 -14.72 4.91
CA CYS A 217 -2.57 -16.10 5.21
C CYS A 217 -3.67 -16.18 6.28
N VAL A 218 -3.52 -15.45 7.39
CA VAL A 218 -4.53 -15.40 8.47
C VAL A 218 -5.87 -14.85 7.96
N ALA A 219 -5.85 -13.82 7.11
CA ALA A 219 -7.07 -13.30 6.49
C ALA A 219 -7.78 -14.30 5.55
N SER A 220 -7.13 -15.39 5.15
CA SER A 220 -7.72 -16.41 4.28
C SER A 220 -8.52 -17.47 5.04
N SER A 221 -8.19 -17.74 6.31
CA SER A 221 -8.88 -18.72 7.16
C SER A 221 -8.49 -18.56 8.63
N ASP A 222 -9.48 -18.56 9.53
CA ASP A 222 -9.24 -18.47 10.99
C ASP A 222 -8.41 -19.66 11.51
N PHE A 223 -8.50 -20.84 10.87
CA PHE A 223 -7.68 -22.01 11.23
C PHE A 223 -6.17 -21.74 11.10
N ILE A 224 -5.77 -20.85 10.19
CA ILE A 224 -4.37 -20.46 10.03
C ILE A 224 -3.91 -19.61 11.21
N ALA A 225 -4.79 -18.77 11.75
CA ALA A 225 -4.47 -18.01 12.96
C ALA A 225 -4.17 -18.94 14.13
N GLU A 226 -5.00 -19.98 14.35
CA GLU A 226 -4.77 -21.00 15.39
C GLU A 226 -3.48 -21.78 15.20
N THR A 227 -3.06 -22.00 13.94
CA THR A 227 -1.81 -22.70 13.61
C THR A 227 -0.58 -21.87 14.04
N PHE A 228 -0.59 -20.56 13.83
CA PHE A 228 0.50 -19.68 14.23
C PHE A 228 0.43 -19.26 15.70
N PHE A 229 -0.78 -19.08 16.22
CA PHE A 229 -1.07 -18.52 17.53
C PHE A 229 -2.05 -19.42 18.28
N PRO A 230 -1.60 -20.58 18.78
CA PRO A 230 -2.45 -21.50 19.52
C PRO A 230 -2.91 -20.96 20.89
N SER A 231 -2.33 -19.86 21.36
CA SER A 231 -2.77 -19.13 22.56
C SER A 231 -2.45 -17.64 22.45
N THR A 232 -3.12 -16.79 23.24
CA THR A 232 -2.81 -15.36 23.31
C THR A 232 -1.36 -15.12 23.71
N LEU A 233 -0.78 -15.96 24.58
CA LEU A 233 0.61 -15.85 24.99
C LEU A 233 1.58 -15.97 23.80
N THR A 234 1.36 -16.92 22.89
CA THR A 234 2.21 -17.06 21.68
C THR A 234 2.12 -15.85 20.75
N PHE A 235 0.95 -15.20 20.70
CA PHE A 235 0.77 -13.95 19.97
C PHE A 235 1.54 -12.79 20.62
N VAL A 236 1.51 -12.69 21.95
CA VAL A 236 2.30 -11.68 22.69
C VAL A 236 3.80 -11.90 22.51
N GLU A 237 4.27 -13.15 22.53
CA GLU A 237 5.68 -13.47 22.26
C GLU A 237 6.12 -12.99 20.87
N ALA A 238 5.28 -13.17 19.85
CA ALA A 238 5.56 -12.66 18.51
C ALA A 238 5.62 -11.12 18.48
N LEU A 239 4.69 -10.44 19.16
CA LEU A 239 4.71 -8.98 19.27
C LEU A 239 6.01 -8.46 19.92
N LYS A 240 6.45 -9.10 21.01
CA LYS A 240 7.71 -8.78 21.70
C LYS A 240 8.93 -8.97 20.79
N CYS A 241 8.95 -10.05 20.00
CA CYS A 241 10.02 -10.27 19.02
C CYS A 241 10.07 -9.21 17.91
N THR A 242 9.01 -8.42 17.71
CA THR A 242 8.94 -7.34 16.70
C THR A 242 9.16 -5.94 17.27
N GLU A 243 9.60 -5.82 18.53
CA GLU A 243 9.74 -4.56 19.29
C GLU A 243 10.47 -3.43 18.56
N THR A 244 11.43 -3.74 17.69
CA THR A 244 12.23 -2.75 16.98
C THR A 244 11.56 -2.20 15.72
N THR A 245 10.39 -2.70 15.34
CA THR A 245 9.76 -2.37 14.05
C THR A 245 8.25 -2.17 14.16
N SER A 246 7.84 -0.91 14.24
CA SER A 246 6.44 -0.49 14.27
C SER A 246 5.62 -1.07 13.10
N PHE A 247 6.24 -1.24 11.92
CA PHE A 247 5.59 -1.86 10.76
C PHE A 247 5.15 -3.32 11.02
N MET A 248 6.03 -4.15 11.58
CA MET A 248 5.73 -5.57 11.80
C MET A 248 4.74 -5.75 12.95
N GLN A 249 4.90 -4.98 14.02
CA GLN A 249 3.93 -4.91 15.12
C GLN A 249 2.54 -4.58 14.60
N LYS A 250 2.42 -3.57 13.74
CA LYS A 250 1.14 -3.23 13.12
C LYS A 250 0.54 -4.41 12.34
N GLN A 251 1.32 -5.13 11.54
CA GLN A 251 0.78 -6.27 10.79
C GLN A 251 0.26 -7.38 11.72
N LEU A 252 0.93 -7.62 12.85
CA LEU A 252 0.46 -8.55 13.88
C LEU A 252 -0.80 -8.03 14.59
N LEU A 253 -0.83 -6.76 14.98
CA LEU A 253 -2.01 -6.17 15.63
C LEU A 253 -3.25 -6.19 14.72
N ASP A 254 -3.05 -5.99 13.41
CA ASP A 254 -4.14 -6.04 12.42
C ASP A 254 -4.76 -7.44 12.25
N ILE A 255 -4.08 -8.53 12.69
CA ILE A 255 -4.63 -9.89 12.71
C ILE A 255 -5.17 -10.34 14.07
N ALA A 256 -5.03 -9.52 15.12
CA ALA A 256 -5.51 -9.85 16.47
C ALA A 256 -7.01 -10.19 16.52
N GLY A 257 -7.80 -9.70 15.56
CA GLY A 257 -9.21 -10.03 15.41
C GLY A 257 -9.48 -11.53 15.17
N SER A 258 -8.54 -12.23 14.52
CA SER A 258 -8.60 -13.66 14.20
C SER A 258 -7.89 -14.54 15.23
N VAL A 259 -7.19 -13.96 16.20
CA VAL A 259 -6.54 -14.71 17.28
C VAL A 259 -7.58 -15.01 18.37
N ASP A 260 -7.61 -16.26 18.83
CA ASP A 260 -8.42 -16.67 19.98
C ASP A 260 -7.82 -16.07 21.26
N MET A 261 -8.60 -15.19 21.91
CA MET A 261 -8.24 -14.47 23.14
C MET A 261 -9.04 -14.92 24.36
N THR A 262 -9.51 -16.17 24.36
CA THR A 262 -10.30 -16.73 25.46
C THR A 262 -9.48 -17.03 26.72
N ASP A 263 -8.17 -17.17 26.61
CA ASP A 263 -7.31 -17.47 27.75
C ASP A 263 -7.01 -16.22 28.61
N GLU A 264 -7.42 -16.27 29.87
CA GLU A 264 -7.29 -15.14 30.80
C GLU A 264 -5.84 -14.71 31.02
N VAL A 265 -4.92 -15.68 31.14
CA VAL A 265 -3.51 -15.41 31.46
C VAL A 265 -2.82 -14.69 30.31
N GLY A 266 -2.96 -15.17 29.07
CA GLY A 266 -2.35 -14.52 27.91
C GLY A 266 -3.02 -13.19 27.59
N ARG A 267 -4.33 -13.04 27.85
CA ARG A 267 -5.02 -11.75 27.72
C ARG A 267 -4.50 -10.71 28.71
N GLN A 268 -4.26 -11.09 29.96
CA GLN A 268 -3.63 -10.21 30.97
C GLN A 268 -2.20 -9.84 30.57
N GLU A 269 -1.43 -10.79 30.02
CA GLU A 269 -0.07 -10.51 29.54
C GLU A 269 -0.06 -9.62 28.29
N LEU A 270 -1.04 -9.76 27.39
CA LEU A 270 -1.25 -8.87 26.26
C LEU A 270 -1.58 -7.46 26.73
N GLU A 271 -2.53 -7.32 27.65
CA GLU A 271 -2.89 -6.03 28.26
C GLU A 271 -1.67 -5.37 28.89
N ARG A 272 -0.91 -6.11 29.71
CA ARG A 272 0.30 -5.62 30.35
C ARG A 272 1.32 -5.14 29.31
N PHE A 273 1.63 -5.96 28.31
CA PHE A 273 2.57 -5.58 27.25
C PHE A 273 2.10 -4.35 26.45
N LEU A 274 0.82 -4.28 26.09
CA LEU A 274 0.29 -3.13 25.35
C LEU A 274 0.39 -1.84 26.18
N LEU A 275 0.09 -1.90 27.47
CA LEU A 275 0.05 -0.75 28.38
C LEU A 275 1.43 -0.28 28.83
N GLU A 276 2.31 -1.21 29.20
CA GLU A 276 3.59 -0.90 29.84
C GLU A 276 4.72 -0.76 28.82
N ASP A 277 4.69 -1.55 27.73
CA ASP A 277 5.79 -1.67 26.79
C ASP A 277 5.47 -1.03 25.43
N LEU A 278 4.32 -1.33 24.83
CA LEU A 278 4.07 -0.96 23.43
C LEU A 278 3.55 0.46 23.24
N ILE A 279 2.38 0.79 23.78
CA ILE A 279 1.71 2.09 23.58
C ILE A 279 2.59 3.28 24.02
N PRO A 280 3.32 3.22 25.15
CA PRO A 280 4.21 4.31 25.56
C PRO A 280 5.36 4.58 24.59
N ASN A 281 5.83 3.55 23.87
CA ASN A 281 7.02 3.62 23.03
C ASN A 281 6.73 3.72 21.52
N ILE A 282 5.47 3.65 21.09
CA ILE A 282 5.08 3.88 19.69
C ILE A 282 4.93 5.39 19.43
N ASP A 283 5.43 5.83 18.27
CA ASP A 283 5.23 7.20 17.75
C ASP A 283 3.75 7.59 17.68
N ALA A 284 3.42 8.74 18.25
CA ALA A 284 2.09 9.32 18.16
C ALA A 284 1.72 9.64 16.69
N GLY A 285 0.46 9.49 16.32
CA GLY A 285 -0.02 9.66 14.94
C GLY A 285 0.12 8.42 14.06
N SER A 286 0.84 7.39 14.53
CA SER A 286 1.14 6.20 13.72
C SER A 286 -0.07 5.26 13.58
N GLU A 287 -0.14 4.55 12.45
CA GLU A 287 -1.16 3.51 12.26
C GLU A 287 -0.98 2.33 13.24
N CYS A 288 0.25 2.09 13.70
CA CYS A 288 0.54 1.05 14.69
C CYS A 288 -0.13 1.35 16.03
N LEU A 289 -0.06 2.60 16.51
CA LEU A 289 -0.72 3.02 17.75
C LEU A 289 -2.23 2.78 17.67
N ARG A 290 -2.86 3.15 16.56
CA ARG A 290 -4.30 2.92 16.35
C ARG A 290 -4.66 1.44 16.41
N SER A 291 -3.86 0.58 15.76
CA SER A 291 -4.06 -0.87 15.84
C SER A 291 -3.85 -1.38 17.27
N ALA A 292 -2.82 -0.91 17.99
CA ALA A 292 -2.52 -1.32 19.36
C ALA A 292 -3.68 -0.98 20.32
N VAL A 293 -4.19 0.25 20.27
CA VAL A 293 -5.32 0.65 21.13
C VAL A 293 -6.61 -0.07 20.72
N SER A 294 -6.82 -0.35 19.43
CA SER A 294 -7.93 -1.18 18.98
C SER A 294 -7.87 -2.62 19.53
N VAL A 295 -6.68 -3.21 19.63
CA VAL A 295 -6.48 -4.53 20.24
C VAL A 295 -6.73 -4.47 21.74
N LEU A 296 -6.15 -3.50 22.44
CA LEU A 296 -6.37 -3.31 23.87
C LEU A 296 -7.86 -3.18 24.22
N ARG A 297 -8.60 -2.40 23.42
CA ARG A 297 -10.06 -2.25 23.55
C ARG A 297 -10.82 -3.58 23.45
N ARG A 298 -10.32 -4.54 22.68
CA ARG A 298 -10.93 -5.87 22.51
C ARG A 298 -10.53 -6.82 23.63
N SER A 299 -9.32 -6.69 24.16
CA SER A 299 -8.78 -7.60 25.18
C SER A 299 -9.11 -7.20 26.61
N SER A 300 -9.38 -5.91 26.88
CA SER A 300 -9.49 -5.37 28.24
C SER A 300 -10.90 -4.96 28.63
N SER A 301 -11.15 -4.87 29.94
CA SER A 301 -12.40 -4.30 30.46
C SER A 301 -12.48 -2.79 30.18
N ILE A 302 -13.69 -2.25 30.13
CA ILE A 302 -13.91 -0.80 29.97
C ILE A 302 -13.14 -0.01 31.04
N ASP A 303 -13.14 -0.49 32.28
CA ASP A 303 -12.47 0.16 33.42
C ASP A 303 -10.95 0.26 33.23
N THR A 304 -10.31 -0.80 32.71
CA THR A 304 -8.87 -0.76 32.40
C THR A 304 -8.59 0.31 31.37
N VAL A 305 -9.34 0.29 30.26
CA VAL A 305 -9.05 1.20 29.14
C VAL A 305 -9.30 2.64 29.61
N GLU A 306 -10.38 2.91 30.36
CA GLU A 306 -10.68 4.24 30.92
C GLU A 306 -9.54 4.77 31.79
N ARG A 307 -9.07 3.94 32.73
CA ARG A 307 -7.93 4.26 33.59
C ARG A 307 -6.67 4.58 32.78
N MET A 308 -6.42 3.87 31.67
CA MET A 308 -5.30 4.19 30.79
C MET A 308 -5.45 5.57 30.15
N ALA A 309 -6.61 5.96 29.63
CA ALA A 309 -6.78 7.33 29.11
C ALA A 309 -6.56 8.35 30.20
N LEU A 310 -7.11 8.13 31.38
CA LEU A 310 -6.96 9.07 32.48
C LEU A 310 -5.48 9.22 32.86
N ASN A 311 -4.73 8.13 32.92
CA ASN A 311 -3.28 8.15 33.12
C ASN A 311 -2.54 8.87 31.99
N ALA A 312 -2.94 8.66 30.72
CA ALA A 312 -2.34 9.35 29.58
C ALA A 312 -2.62 10.87 29.63
N ILE A 313 -3.84 11.26 30.00
CA ILE A 313 -4.23 12.65 30.22
C ILE A 313 -3.46 13.26 31.40
N GLU A 314 -3.32 12.53 32.50
CA GLU A 314 -2.62 13.00 33.70
C GLU A 314 -1.12 13.14 33.46
N GLY A 315 -0.49 12.19 32.76
CA GLY A 315 0.91 12.27 32.36
C GLY A 315 1.19 13.51 31.49
N VAL A 316 0.25 13.91 30.64
CA VAL A 316 0.34 15.16 29.89
C VAL A 316 0.29 16.39 30.83
N LYS A 317 -0.62 16.42 31.81
CA LYS A 317 -0.73 17.56 32.75
C LYS A 317 0.52 17.74 33.60
N LEU A 318 1.08 16.65 34.13
CA LEU A 318 2.31 16.69 34.94
C LEU A 318 3.48 17.27 34.14
N SER A 319 3.57 16.94 32.84
CA SER A 319 4.62 17.50 31.97
C SER A 319 4.50 19.01 31.69
N GLU A 320 3.34 19.64 31.95
CA GLU A 320 3.15 21.08 31.77
C GLU A 320 3.62 21.89 33.00
N GLU A 321 3.69 21.28 34.18
CA GLU A 321 4.05 21.95 35.43
C GLU A 321 5.57 21.99 35.70
N GLU A 322 6.37 21.17 34.99
CA GLU A 322 7.79 20.96 35.29
C GLU A 322 8.78 21.90 34.57
N HIS A 323 8.33 22.85 33.74
CA HIS A 323 9.25 23.58 32.84
C HIS A 323 9.08 25.11 32.84
N GLU A 324 9.72 25.76 33.81
CA GLU A 324 10.29 27.11 33.69
C GLU A 324 11.82 26.95 33.65
N ASP A 325 12.46 26.93 32.47
CA ASP A 325 13.77 27.55 32.19
C ASP A 325 14.46 27.07 30.88
N GLU A 326 15.07 28.04 30.19
CA GLU A 326 16.04 27.97 29.07
C GLU A 326 15.58 27.65 27.61
N ALA A 327 15.93 28.59 26.71
CA ALA A 327 15.36 28.78 25.37
C ALA A 327 15.78 27.78 24.26
N ASN A 328 16.76 26.89 24.49
CA ASN A 328 17.15 25.86 23.52
C ASN A 328 16.68 24.44 23.92
N ILE A 329 16.46 24.19 25.22
CA ILE A 329 15.80 22.98 25.74
C ILE A 329 14.30 23.05 25.43
N ALA A 330 13.74 24.25 25.48
CA ALA A 330 12.33 24.54 25.21
C ALA A 330 11.78 23.98 23.88
N ASN A 331 12.59 23.83 22.81
CA ASN A 331 12.06 23.41 21.51
C ASN A 331 11.94 21.88 21.37
N GLU A 332 12.89 21.11 21.92
CA GLU A 332 12.82 19.63 21.93
C GLU A 332 11.78 19.15 22.95
N GLU A 333 11.69 19.84 24.08
CA GLU A 333 10.72 19.57 25.15
C GLU A 333 9.29 19.90 24.72
N SER A 334 9.09 21.02 24.02
CA SER A 334 7.80 21.37 23.39
C SER A 334 7.35 20.34 22.35
N LEU A 335 8.28 19.77 21.59
CA LEU A 335 7.97 18.68 20.65
C LEU A 335 7.52 17.41 21.39
N LYS A 336 8.24 17.01 22.45
CA LYS A 336 7.87 15.86 23.29
C LYS A 336 6.51 16.04 23.96
N GLN A 337 6.23 17.23 24.49
CA GLN A 337 4.90 17.56 25.05
C GLN A 337 3.80 17.50 24.00
N THR A 338 4.06 18.02 22.79
CA THR A 338 3.12 17.94 21.66
C THR A 338 2.82 16.48 21.30
N GLU A 339 3.85 15.64 21.27
CA GLU A 339 3.71 14.21 20.97
C GLU A 339 2.95 13.45 22.07
N ALA A 340 3.23 13.74 23.34
CA ALA A 340 2.49 13.18 24.48
C ALA A 340 1.00 13.57 24.45
N LYS A 341 0.70 14.83 24.13
CA LYS A 341 -0.68 15.32 23.94
C LYS A 341 -1.40 14.58 22.81
N LEU A 342 -0.70 14.35 21.69
CA LEU A 342 -1.29 13.65 20.55
C LEU A 342 -1.58 12.19 20.89
N ARG A 343 -0.63 11.51 21.55
CA ARG A 343 -0.80 10.13 22.03
C ARG A 343 -1.98 10.02 22.99
N ALA A 344 -2.11 10.94 23.94
CA ALA A 344 -3.23 10.96 24.88
C ALA A 344 -4.57 11.13 24.17
N LEU A 345 -4.66 12.03 23.18
CA LEU A 345 -5.88 12.21 22.37
C LEU A 345 -6.22 10.97 21.54
N GLU A 346 -5.24 10.30 20.92
CA GLU A 346 -5.50 9.08 20.15
C GLU A 346 -5.94 7.89 21.02
N VAL A 347 -5.37 7.78 22.22
CA VAL A 347 -5.84 6.82 23.23
C VAL A 347 -7.29 7.12 23.65
N VAL A 348 -7.60 8.40 23.88
CA VAL A 348 -8.97 8.86 24.19
C VAL A 348 -9.93 8.60 23.03
N GLU A 349 -9.56 8.85 21.78
CA GLU A 349 -10.41 8.59 20.61
C GLU A 349 -10.84 7.11 20.54
N ALA A 350 -9.88 6.21 20.74
CA ALA A 350 -10.15 4.77 20.68
C ALA A 350 -11.07 4.31 21.83
N LEU A 351 -10.97 4.93 23.00
CA LEU A 351 -11.91 4.75 24.12
C LEU A 351 -13.31 5.23 23.80
N LEU A 352 -13.41 6.43 23.24
CA LEU A 352 -14.67 7.04 22.82
C LEU A 352 -15.35 6.22 21.73
N SER A 353 -14.63 5.33 21.04
CA SER A 353 -15.21 4.40 20.06
C SER A 353 -15.86 3.15 20.69
N HIS A 354 -15.70 2.90 22.01
CA HIS A 354 -16.28 1.75 22.70
C HIS A 354 -17.76 1.98 23.09
N LYS A 355 -18.70 1.06 22.86
CA LYS A 355 -20.10 1.23 23.31
C LYS A 355 -20.22 1.00 24.84
N GLY A 356 -20.39 2.06 25.63
CA GLY A 356 -20.45 1.99 27.11
C GLY A 356 -20.66 3.37 27.77
N GLU A 357 -21.05 3.44 29.03
CA GLU A 357 -21.02 4.71 29.77
C GLU A 357 -19.58 5.02 30.21
N LEU A 358 -19.19 6.30 30.17
CA LEU A 358 -17.85 6.74 30.55
C LEU A 358 -17.86 7.27 31.99
N SER A 359 -17.02 6.70 32.86
CA SER A 359 -17.03 7.05 34.30
C SER A 359 -16.56 8.49 34.57
N ASP A 360 -15.45 8.91 33.95
CA ASP A 360 -14.80 10.21 34.18
C ASP A 360 -14.93 11.17 32.98
N ARG A 361 -16.15 11.26 32.47
CA ARG A 361 -16.50 12.03 31.26
C ARG A 361 -16.00 13.48 31.28
N GLN A 362 -16.12 14.17 32.40
CA GLN A 362 -15.74 15.58 32.51
C GLN A 362 -14.23 15.79 32.31
N GLN A 363 -13.41 14.88 32.82
CA GLN A 363 -11.95 14.92 32.66
C GLN A 363 -11.55 14.64 31.21
N ILE A 364 -12.20 13.67 30.56
CA ILE A 364 -11.99 13.35 29.14
C ILE A 364 -12.38 14.56 28.28
N GLN A 365 -13.55 15.16 28.53
CA GLN A 365 -14.00 16.34 27.80
C GLN A 365 -13.04 17.52 27.99
N MET A 366 -12.54 17.76 29.20
CA MET A 366 -11.56 18.81 29.44
C MET A 366 -10.25 18.56 28.70
N ALA A 367 -9.77 17.32 28.66
CA ALA A 367 -8.58 16.96 27.90
C ALA A 367 -8.75 17.21 26.40
N VAL A 368 -9.91 16.84 25.85
CA VAL A 368 -10.26 17.13 24.44
C VAL A 368 -10.31 18.63 24.19
N LEU A 369 -10.95 19.41 25.08
CA LEU A 369 -11.03 20.87 24.96
C LEU A 369 -9.64 21.53 25.02
N ASN A 370 -8.74 21.04 25.89
CA ASN A 370 -7.36 21.49 25.95
C ASN A 370 -6.59 21.20 24.64
N GLY A 371 -6.96 20.15 23.90
CA GLY A 371 -6.39 19.90 22.57
C GLY A 371 -6.62 21.05 21.58
N PHE A 372 -7.72 21.81 21.72
CA PHE A 372 -8.03 22.95 20.85
C PHE A 372 -7.22 24.21 21.16
N THR A 373 -6.66 24.35 22.36
CA THR A 373 -5.83 25.51 22.72
C THR A 373 -4.42 25.42 22.14
N SER A 374 -4.05 24.26 21.57
CA SER A 374 -2.76 24.06 20.93
C SER A 374 -2.62 24.84 19.62
N SER A 375 -1.44 25.41 19.40
CA SER A 375 -1.07 26.02 18.11
C SER A 375 -0.85 24.98 17.01
N ASN A 376 -0.64 23.70 17.37
CA ASN A 376 -0.41 22.62 16.43
C ASN A 376 -1.73 22.16 15.76
N SER A 377 -1.79 22.21 14.43
CA SER A 377 -2.98 21.81 13.67
C SER A 377 -3.33 20.33 13.78
N VAL A 378 -2.35 19.45 13.95
CA VAL A 378 -2.56 18.00 14.11
C VAL A 378 -3.25 17.69 15.44
N LEU A 379 -2.81 18.33 16.53
CA LEU A 379 -3.47 18.23 17.82
C LEU A 379 -4.92 18.72 17.78
N ARG A 380 -5.15 19.87 17.15
CA ARG A 380 -6.52 20.40 16.98
C ARG A 380 -7.40 19.46 16.15
N ALA A 381 -6.87 18.85 15.10
CA ALA A 381 -7.60 17.88 14.29
C ALA A 381 -7.96 16.60 15.07
N SER A 382 -7.02 16.06 15.86
CA SER A 382 -7.26 14.89 16.71
C SER A 382 -8.26 15.20 17.84
N ALA A 383 -8.17 16.39 18.45
CA ALA A 383 -9.15 16.88 19.43
C ALA A 383 -10.55 17.02 18.82
N LEU A 384 -10.65 17.51 17.57
CA LEU A 384 -11.91 17.59 16.84
C LEU A 384 -12.51 16.20 16.57
N GLN A 385 -11.68 15.21 16.21
CA GLN A 385 -12.14 13.82 16.07
C GLN A 385 -12.68 13.29 17.40
N CYS A 386 -11.95 13.45 18.51
CA CYS A 386 -12.43 13.04 19.83
C CYS A 386 -13.75 13.73 20.20
N LEU A 387 -13.86 15.04 19.98
CA LEU A 387 -15.09 15.80 20.26
C LEU A 387 -16.27 15.31 19.41
N SER A 388 -16.02 14.98 18.14
CA SER A 388 -17.05 14.44 17.25
C SER A 388 -17.58 13.09 17.74
N VAL A 389 -16.69 12.21 18.19
CA VAL A 389 -17.09 10.90 18.74
C VAL A 389 -17.84 11.09 20.06
N LEU A 390 -17.40 12.00 20.93
CA LEU A 390 -18.13 12.37 22.16
C LEU A 390 -19.57 12.80 21.86
N CYS A 391 -19.74 13.75 20.93
CA CYS A 391 -21.06 14.27 20.55
C CYS A 391 -21.96 13.17 19.95
N LEU A 392 -21.40 12.26 19.14
CA LEU A 392 -22.16 11.17 18.52
C LEU A 392 -22.65 10.10 19.51
N ARG A 393 -22.03 10.01 20.69
CA ARG A 393 -22.47 9.06 21.74
C ARG A 393 -23.70 9.56 22.46
N GLU A 394 -23.94 10.86 22.44
CA GLU A 394 -25.06 11.44 23.16
C GLU A 394 -26.36 11.26 22.41
N LYS A 395 -27.37 10.83 23.17
CA LYS A 395 -28.75 10.77 22.70
C LYS A 395 -29.47 12.10 22.86
N GLU A 396 -28.88 13.05 23.57
CA GLU A 396 -29.42 14.39 23.80
C GLU A 396 -28.71 15.38 22.88
N ASP A 397 -29.45 15.97 21.95
CA ASP A 397 -28.94 16.86 20.89
C ASP A 397 -28.22 18.12 21.41
N ASP A 398 -28.36 18.45 22.69
CA ASP A 398 -27.94 19.74 23.28
C ASP A 398 -26.42 19.96 23.29
N GLU A 399 -25.62 18.92 23.48
CA GLU A 399 -24.16 19.08 23.58
C GLU A 399 -23.48 19.18 22.21
N ALA A 400 -23.95 18.41 21.23
CA ALA A 400 -23.57 18.57 19.83
C ALA A 400 -23.92 19.99 19.34
N LEU A 401 -25.10 20.50 19.70
CA LEU A 401 -25.52 21.88 19.41
C LEU A 401 -24.64 22.92 20.12
N ARG A 402 -24.24 22.66 21.37
CA ARG A 402 -23.34 23.53 22.14
C ARG A 402 -21.98 23.70 21.46
N PHE A 403 -21.44 22.62 20.89
CA PHE A 403 -20.13 22.64 20.23
C PHE A 403 -20.18 22.94 18.73
N LEU A 404 -21.39 23.10 18.14
CA LEU A 404 -21.57 23.44 16.74
C LEU A 404 -20.70 24.62 16.25
N PRO A 405 -20.55 25.74 17.00
CA PRO A 405 -19.67 26.83 16.57
C PRO A 405 -18.21 26.41 16.36
N LEU A 406 -17.70 25.46 17.15
CA LEU A 406 -16.34 24.94 17.00
C LEU A 406 -16.20 24.11 15.72
N PHE A 407 -17.18 23.26 15.40
CA PHE A 407 -17.17 22.46 14.16
C PHE A 407 -17.21 23.30 12.88
N VAL A 408 -17.76 24.52 12.94
CA VAL A 408 -17.86 25.44 11.79
C VAL A 408 -16.61 26.32 11.63
N GLN A 409 -15.77 26.43 12.65
CA GLN A 409 -14.60 27.33 12.67
C GLN A 409 -13.26 26.65 12.34
N VAL A 410 -13.18 25.32 12.38
CA VAL A 410 -11.94 24.55 12.16
C VAL A 410 -11.61 24.35 10.69
#